data_AF-A0A7W1F7R4-F1
#
_entry.id   AF-A0A7W1F7R4-F1
#
_cell.length_a   1.000
_cell.length_b   1.000
_cell.length_c   1.000
_cell.angle_alpha   90.00
_cell.angle_beta   90.00
_cell.angle_gamma   90.00
#
_symmetry.space_group_name_H-M   'P 1'
#
loop_
_entity.id
_entity.type
_entity.pdbx_description
1 polymer ?
#
loop_
_entity_poly.entity_id
_entity_poly.type
_entity_poly.pdbx_seq_one_letter_code
_entity_poly.pdbx_strand_id
1 'polypeptide(L)' 'MLELLALSGAAATILWVIAVILVIAGIVSLVRGQILMGLVLIIVGLLIGPGGVSIFK' A
#
# COMPACT_ATOMS: atom_id res chain seq x y z
N MET A 1 7.73 -27.08 -0.23
CA MET A 1 8.50 -25.97 0.40
C MET A 1 8.84 -24.87 -0.60
N LEU A 2 9.35 -25.19 -1.80
CA LEU A 2 9.61 -24.21 -2.88
C LEU A 2 8.35 -23.46 -3.37
N GLU A 3 7.23 -24.17 -3.52
CA GLU A 3 5.95 -23.55 -3.96
C GLU A 3 5.38 -22.56 -2.93
N LEU A 4 5.54 -22.85 -1.63
CA LEU A 4 5.11 -21.96 -0.54
C LEU A 4 5.96 -20.67 -0.51
N LEU A 5 7.25 -20.79 -0.81
CA LEU A 5 8.17 -19.65 -0.92
C LEU A 5 7.78 -18.75 -2.10
N ALA A 6 7.46 -19.34 -3.26
CA ALA A 6 7.02 -18.60 -4.44
C ALA A 6 5.69 -17.85 -4.22
N LEU A 7 4.74 -18.47 -3.51
CA LEU A 7 3.47 -17.83 -3.15
C LEU A 7 3.67 -16.64 -2.20
N SER A 8 4.58 -16.76 -1.23
CA SER A 8 4.92 -15.66 -0.32
C SER A 8 5.62 -14.50 -1.03
N GLY A 9 6.49 -14.79 -2.00
CA GLY A 9 7.14 -13.78 -2.83
C GLY A 9 6.16 -13.02 -3.72
N ALA A 10 5.19 -13.72 -4.33
CA ALA A 10 4.15 -13.11 -5.14
C ALA A 10 3.20 -12.23 -4.31
N ALA A 11 2.85 -12.65 -3.09
CA ALA A 11 2.03 -11.85 -2.18
C ALA A 11 2.71 -10.52 -1.79
N ALA A 12 4.03 -10.55 -1.58
CA ALA A 12 4.81 -9.35 -1.25
C ALA A 12 4.84 -8.33 -2.40
N THR A 13 4.98 -8.77 -3.66
CA THR A 13 4.90 -7.88 -4.83
C THR A 13 3.50 -7.32 -5.03
N ILE A 14 2.45 -8.09 -4.77
CA ILE A 14 1.06 -7.63 -4.89
C ILE A 14 0.75 -6.54 -3.86
N LEU A 15 1.14 -6.72 -2.60
CA LEU A 15 0.99 -5.70 -1.54
C LEU A 15 1.72 -4.40 -1.89
N TRP A 16 2.93 -4.50 -2.44
CA TRP A 16 3.70 -3.34 -2.92
C TRP A 16 2.94 -2.55 -3.99
N VAL A 17 2.38 -3.22 -4.99
CA VAL A 17 1.62 -2.58 -6.08
C VAL A 17 0.37 -1.88 -5.55
N ILE A 18 -0.37 -2.53 -4.64
CA ILE A 18 -1.58 -1.96 -4.05
C ILE A 18 -1.26 -0.71 -3.23
N ALA A 19 -0.16 -0.73 -2.47
CA ALA A 19 0.27 0.43 -1.70
C ALA A 19 0.61 1.64 -2.59
N VAL A 20 1.33 1.43 -3.69
CA VAL A 20 1.64 2.49 -4.66
C VAL A 20 0.36 3.11 -5.23
N ILE A 21 -0.62 2.27 -5.57
CA ILE A 21 -1.92 2.74 -6.09
C ILE A 21 -2.66 3.59 -5.05
N LEU A 22 -2.68 3.17 -3.78
CA LEU A 22 -3.34 3.90 -2.68
C LEU A 22 -2.71 5.28 -2.44
N VAL A 23 -1.38 5.38 -2.46
CA VAL A 23 -0.67 6.66 -2.31
C VAL A 23 -0.99 7.59 -3.48
N ILE A 24 -0.97 7.09 -4.71
CA ILE A 24 -1.34 7.88 -5.90
C ILE A 24 -2.80 8.34 -5.81
N ALA A 25 -3.72 7.47 -5.41
CA ALA A 25 -5.12 7.83 -5.21
C ALA A 25 -5.29 8.94 -4.16
N GLY A 26 -4.54 8.87 -3.06
CA GLY A 26 -4.52 9.91 -2.03
C GLY A 26 -4.01 11.26 -2.54
N ILE A 27 -2.91 11.27 -3.31
CA ILE A 27 -2.40 12.48 -3.96
C ILE A 27 -3.44 13.07 -4.93
N VAL A 28 -4.08 12.24 -5.75
CA VAL A 28 -5.13 12.68 -6.68
C VAL A 28 -6.34 13.26 -5.94
N SER A 29 -6.74 12.68 -4.81
CA SER A 29 -7.81 13.22 -3.97
C SER A 29 -7.47 14.59 -3.37
N LEU A 30 -6.21 14.82 -2.97
CA LEU A 30 -5.75 16.13 -2.51
C LEU A 30 -5.84 17.18 -3.63
N VAL A 31 -5.41 16.83 -4.86
CA VAL A 31 -5.49 17.72 -6.03
C VAL A 31 -6.93 18.08 -6.39
N ARG A 32 -7.89 17.18 -6.13
CA ARG A 32 -9.33 17.41 -6.33
C ARG A 32 -9.99 18.24 -5.22
N GLY A 33 -9.23 18.71 -4.23
CA GLY A 33 -9.76 19.47 -3.08
C GLY A 33 -10.39 18.60 -1.99
N GLN A 34 -10.33 17.26 -2.11
CA GLN A 34 -10.79 16.34 -1.07
C GLN A 34 -9.67 16.10 -0.05
N ILE A 35 -9.34 17.16 0.70
CA ILE A 35 -8.18 17.19 1.60
C ILE A 35 -8.25 16.06 2.65
N LEU A 36 -9.42 15.88 3.27
CA LEU A 36 -9.60 14.86 4.31
C LEU A 36 -9.40 13.44 3.78
N MET A 37 -10.03 13.10 2.64
CA MET A 37 -9.93 11.76 2.05
C MET A 37 -8.55 11.50 1.46
N GLY A 38 -7.91 12.50 0.85
CA GLY A 38 -6.55 12.35 0.33
C GLY A 38 -5.54 12.08 1.45
N LEU A 39 -5.66 12.77 2.59
CA LEU A 39 -4.79 12.54 3.74
C LEU A 39 -5.00 11.14 4.34
N VAL A 40 -6.25 10.70 4.49
CA VAL A 40 -6.57 9.35 4.97
C VAL A 40 -5.99 8.29 4.03
N LEU A 41 -6.16 8.43 2.72
CA LEU A 41 -5.63 7.50 1.72
C LEU A 41 -4.10 7.45 1.71
N ILE A 42 -3.43 8.59 1.91
CA ILE A 42 -1.97 8.65 2.03
C ILE A 42 -1.50 7.91 3.28
N ILE A 43 -2.11 8.18 4.45
CA ILE A 43 -1.76 7.49 5.71
C ILE A 43 -1.97 5.98 5.57
N VAL A 44 -3.11 5.56 5.03
CA VAL A 44 -3.43 4.14 4.78
C VAL A 44 -2.44 3.51 3.78
N GLY A 45 -2.09 4.21 2.70
CA GLY A 45 -1.10 3.76 1.72
C GLY A 45 0.32 3.63 2.28
N LEU A 46 0.72 4.51 3.19
CA LEU A 46 1.99 4.43 3.93
C LEU A 46 2.00 3.29 4.96
N LEU A 47 0.89 3.07 5.66
CA LEU A 47 0.74 1.96 6.61
C LEU A 47 0.73 0.58 5.90
N ILE A 48 0.24 0.53 4.67
CA ILE A 48 0.23 -0.67 3.81
C ILE A 48 1.53 -0.77 2.97
N GLY A 49 2.36 0.28 3.01
CA GLY A 49 3.50 0.50 2.13
C GLY A 49 4.66 -0.48 2.26
N PRO A 50 5.51 -0.58 1.21
CA PRO A 50 6.63 -1.49 1.13
C PRO A 50 7.85 -0.94 1.89
N GLY A 51 7.81 -1.03 3.22
CA GLY A 51 8.90 -0.51 4.06
C GLY A 51 8.80 -0.79 5.55
N GLY A 52 7.77 -1.49 6.02
CA GLY A 52 7.68 -1.92 7.42
C GLY A 52 6.62 -1.17 8.22
N VAL A 53 5.40 -1.69 8.16
CA VAL A 53 4.64 -2.00 9.39
C VAL A 53 3.97 -3.35 9.17
N SER A 54 4.82 -4.35 8.88
CA SER A 54 4.50 -5.75 9.15
C SER A 54 4.32 -5.90 10.66
N ILE A 55 3.17 -5.47 11.20
CA ILE A 55 2.74 -5.80 12.57
C ILE A 55 2.43 -7.31 12.65
N PHE A 56 2.49 -8.02 11.53
CA PHE A 56 2.34 -9.46 11.44
C PHE A 56 3.58 -10.03 10.74
N LYS A 57 4.57 -10.45 11.54
CA LYS A 57 5.48 -11.53 11.16
C LYS A 57 4.71 -12.83 11.12
#